data_AF-A0A202BTU5-F1
#
_entry.id   AF-A0A202BTU5-F1
#
_cell.length_a   1.000
_cell.length_b   1.000
_cell.length_c   1.000
_cell.angle_alpha   90.00
_cell.angle_beta   90.00
_cell.angle_gamma   90.00
#
_symmetry.space_group_name_H-M   'P 1'
#
loop_
_entity.id
_entity.type
_entity.pdbx_description
1 polymer ?
#
loop_
_entity_poly.entity_id
_entity_poly.type
_entity_poly.pdbx_seq_one_letter_code
_entity_poly.pdbx_strand_id
1 'polypeptide(L)'
;DLKQGKVIIVVDDENRENEGDFVALAEYATPDVINFMASHGRGLICAPLNEEIASRLELQPMVDENTDSHHTAFTVSVDHRDTKTG
;
A
#
# COMPACT_ATOMS: atom_id res chain seq x y z
N ASP A 1 -2.26 -19.03 2.16
CA ASP A 1 -3.32 -18.02 2.02
C ASP A 1 -3.04 -16.96 0.97
N LEU A 2 -1.92 -16.21 1.03
CA LEU A 2 -1.60 -15.21 0.00
C LEU A 2 -1.66 -15.72 -1.45
N LYS A 3 -1.01 -16.84 -1.76
CA LYS A 3 -1.06 -17.49 -3.09
C LYS A 3 -2.45 -17.97 -3.52
N GLN A 4 -3.42 -17.98 -2.61
CA GLN A 4 -4.82 -18.30 -2.87
C GLN A 4 -5.69 -17.03 -2.99
N GLY A 5 -5.07 -15.84 -3.04
CA GLY A 5 -5.77 -14.55 -3.11
C GLY A 5 -6.41 -14.09 -1.80
N LYS A 6 -6.09 -14.73 -0.67
CA LYS A 6 -6.65 -14.36 0.63
C LYS A 6 -5.83 -13.25 1.28
N VAL A 7 -6.52 -12.33 1.95
CA VAL A 7 -5.93 -11.31 2.82
C VAL A 7 -5.36 -11.97 4.07
N ILE A 8 -4.17 -11.54 4.49
CA ILE A 8 -3.57 -11.90 5.78
C ILE A 8 -3.39 -10.64 6.63
N ILE A 9 -3.07 -10.82 7.91
CA ILE A 9 -2.64 -9.74 8.79
C ILE A 9 -1.15 -9.91 9.06
N VAL A 10 -0.39 -8.84 8.90
CA VAL A 10 1.02 -8.75 9.31
C VAL A 10 1.10 -7.75 10.44
N VAL A 11 1.70 -8.14 11.55
CA VAL A 11 1.88 -7.29 12.73
C VAL A 11 3.36 -6.97 12.86
N ASP A 12 3.69 -5.71 13.09
CA ASP A 12 5.07 -5.28 13.29
C ASP A 12 5.51 -5.38 14.76
N ASP A 13 6.69 -4.84 15.09
CA ASP A 13 7.22 -4.88 16.45
C ASP A 13 6.44 -3.95 17.38
N GLU A 14 6.18 -4.39 18.62
CA GLU A 14 5.46 -3.61 19.63
C GLU A 14 6.11 -2.25 19.95
N ASN A 15 7.41 -2.09 19.67
CA ASN A 15 8.15 -0.86 19.91
C ASN A 15 8.31 0.02 18.65
N ARG A 16 7.71 -0.37 17.52
CA ARG A 16 7.67 0.42 16.29
C ARG A 16 6.27 1.01 16.12
N GLU A 17 5.40 0.43 15.29
CA GLU A 17 4.03 0.92 15.11
C GLU A 17 3.07 0.20 16.06
N ASN A 18 3.36 -1.06 16.42
CA ASN A 18 2.43 -1.92 17.17
C ASN A 18 1.08 -2.02 16.46
N GLU A 19 1.13 -2.11 15.13
CA GLU A 19 -0.03 -2.11 14.24
C GLU A 19 -0.13 -3.42 13.47
N GLY A 20 -1.34 -3.72 13.00
CA GLY A 20 -1.63 -4.88 12.16
C GLY A 20 -2.16 -4.46 10.80
N ASP A 21 -1.40 -4.76 9.75
CA ASP A 21 -1.74 -4.43 8.37
C ASP A 21 -2.45 -5.58 7.67
N PHE A 22 -3.51 -5.25 6.93
CA PHE A 22 -4.04 -6.16 5.92
C PHE A 22 -3.09 -6.23 4.73
N VAL A 23 -2.62 -7.42 4.40
CA VAL A 23 -1.74 -7.67 3.27
C VAL A 23 -2.39 -8.64 2.29
N ALA A 24 -2.40 -8.26 1.02
CA ALA A 24 -2.85 -9.09 -0.09
C ALA A 24 -1.86 -8.96 -1.26
N LEU A 25 -1.82 -9.96 -2.14
CA LEU A 25 -1.02 -9.89 -3.36
C LEU A 25 -1.75 -9.01 -4.39
N ALA A 26 -1.07 -7.98 -4.90
CA ALA A 26 -1.63 -7.05 -5.88
C ALA A 26 -2.16 -7.76 -7.14
N GLU A 27 -1.51 -8.83 -7.60
CA GLU A 27 -1.97 -9.64 -8.75
C GLU A 27 -3.32 -10.35 -8.52
N TYR A 28 -3.73 -10.53 -7.27
CA TYR A 28 -5.01 -11.15 -6.88
C TYR A 28 -5.97 -10.16 -6.22
N ALA A 29 -5.66 -8.86 -6.23
CA ALA A 29 -6.53 -7.85 -5.65
C ALA A 29 -7.82 -7.73 -6.47
N THR A 30 -8.96 -8.00 -5.83
CA THR A 30 -10.29 -7.82 -6.40
C THR A 30 -10.99 -6.61 -5.77
N PRO A 31 -12.07 -6.06 -6.37
CA PRO A 31 -12.86 -5.01 -5.75
C PRO A 31 -13.35 -5.37 -4.34
N ASP A 32 -13.71 -6.64 -4.11
CA ASP A 32 -14.15 -7.11 -2.79
C ASP A 32 -13.02 -7.09 -1.76
N VAL A 33 -11.80 -7.45 -2.16
CA VAL A 33 -10.61 -7.34 -1.29
C VAL A 33 -10.33 -5.88 -0.94
N ILE A 34 -10.35 -4.98 -1.93
CA ILE A 34 -10.14 -3.54 -1.71
C ILE A 34 -11.24 -2.96 -0.82
N ASN A 35 -12.50 -3.30 -1.06
CA ASN A 35 -13.62 -2.88 -0.22
C ASN A 35 -13.48 -3.40 1.21
N PHE A 36 -13.01 -4.64 1.38
CA PHE A 36 -12.77 -5.21 2.70
C PHE A 36 -11.69 -4.43 3.45
N MET A 37 -10.55 -4.14 2.79
CA MET A 37 -9.44 -3.35 3.34
C MET A 37 -9.90 -1.93 3.70
N ALA A 38 -10.62 -1.24 2.81
CA ALA A 38 -11.16 0.09 3.06
C ALA A 38 -12.15 0.12 4.23
N SER A 39 -13.00 -0.91 4.34
CA SER A 39 -14.08 -0.97 5.34
C SER A 39 -13.60 -1.37 6.73
N HIS A 40 -12.59 -2.24 6.82
CA HIS A 40 -12.12 -2.80 8.09
C HIS A 40 -10.76 -2.26 8.52
N GLY A 41 -9.86 -1.98 7.57
CA GLY A 41 -8.54 -1.40 7.85
C GLY A 41 -8.61 0.10 8.12
N ARG A 42 -9.57 0.81 7.49
CA ARG A 42 -9.87 2.24 7.76
C ARG A 42 -8.70 3.22 7.61
N GLY A 43 -7.68 2.84 6.84
CA GLY A 43 -6.50 3.66 6.55
C GLY A 43 -6.29 3.88 5.05
N LEU A 44 -5.10 4.37 4.70
CA LEU A 44 -4.67 4.49 3.32
C LEU A 44 -4.33 3.10 2.75
N ILE A 45 -4.83 2.79 1.57
CA ILE A 45 -4.46 1.56 0.87
C ILE A 45 -3.19 1.85 0.06
N CYS A 46 -2.09 1.22 0.46
CA CYS A 46 -0.78 1.39 -0.17
C CYS A 46 -0.44 0.20 -1.08
N ALA A 47 0.40 0.43 -2.10
CA ALA A 47 0.92 -0.59 -2.99
C ALA A 47 2.46 -0.61 -2.93
N PRO A 48 3.06 -1.41 -2.05
CA PRO A 48 4.52 -1.50 -1.96
C PRO A 48 5.08 -2.10 -3.25
N LEU A 49 6.18 -1.53 -3.74
CA LEU A 49 6.82 -1.90 -4.99
C LEU A 49 8.34 -1.74 -4.88
N ASN A 50 9.09 -2.41 -5.74
CA ASN A 50 10.55 -2.29 -5.77
C ASN A 50 10.97 -0.97 -6.44
N GLU A 51 12.15 -0.49 -6.08
CA GLU A 51 12.74 0.74 -6.63
C GLU A 51 12.84 0.73 -8.17
N GLU A 52 13.10 -0.43 -8.77
CA GLU A 52 13.14 -0.58 -10.24
C GLU A 52 11.78 -0.30 -10.89
N ILE A 53 10.67 -0.77 -10.31
CA ILE A 53 9.33 -0.44 -10.82
C ILE A 53 9.03 1.04 -10.57
N ALA A 54 9.42 1.59 -9.42
CA ALA A 54 9.24 3.01 -9.13
C ALA A 54 9.92 3.88 -10.20
N SER A 55 11.20 3.59 -10.49
CA SER A 55 11.99 4.28 -11.49
C SER A 55 11.41 4.11 -12.90
N ARG A 56 11.03 2.89 -13.28
CA ARG A 56 10.42 2.59 -14.59
C ARG A 56 9.08 3.31 -14.80
N LEU A 57 8.32 3.52 -13.74
CA LEU A 57 7.04 4.23 -13.76
C LEU A 57 7.17 5.72 -13.44
N GLU A 58 8.40 6.21 -13.25
CA GLU A 58 8.71 7.61 -12.92
C GLU A 58 8.02 8.09 -11.62
N LEU A 59 7.80 7.19 -10.66
CA LEU A 59 7.21 7.47 -9.37
C LEU A 59 8.27 8.06 -8.43
N GLN A 60 8.37 9.39 -8.41
CA GLN A 60 9.28 10.12 -7.53
C GLN A 60 8.79 10.12 -6.07
N PRO A 61 9.70 10.26 -5.07
CA PRO A 61 9.31 10.50 -3.69
C PRO A 61 8.31 11.65 -3.57
N MET A 62 7.37 11.55 -2.64
CA MET A 62 6.32 12.56 -2.46
C MET A 62 6.86 13.92 -1.99
N VAL A 63 7.97 13.91 -1.26
CA VAL A 63 8.63 15.11 -0.70
C VAL A 63 10.14 15.01 -0.87
N ASP A 64 10.80 16.16 -1.00
CA ASP A 64 12.26 16.24 -1.13
C ASP A 64 12.97 15.88 0.20
N GLU A 65 12.43 16.34 1.32
CA GLU A 65 12.93 16.04 2.67
C GLU A 65 11.85 15.29 3.47
N ASN A 66 12.04 13.99 3.70
CA ASN A 66 11.08 13.17 4.43
C ASN A 66 11.30 13.27 5.95
N THR A 67 10.40 13.99 6.62
CA THR A 67 10.38 14.16 8.09
C THR A 67 9.39 13.24 8.81
N ASP A 68 8.83 12.24 8.12
CA ASP A 68 8.01 11.20 8.75
C ASP A 68 8.80 10.46 9.84
N SER A 69 8.14 10.13 10.95
CA SER A 69 8.82 9.49 12.10
C SER A 69 9.42 8.12 11.76
N HIS A 70 8.83 7.43 10.77
CA HIS A 70 9.32 6.14 10.28
C HIS A 70 9.97 6.25 8.89
N HIS A 71 10.12 7.46 8.37
CA HIS A 71 10.61 7.74 7.01
C HIS A 71 9.91 6.88 5.94
N THR A 72 8.59 6.71 6.08
CA THR A 72 7.80 5.91 5.13
C THR A 72 8.00 6.43 3.71
N ALA A 73 8.44 5.55 2.81
CA ALA A 73 8.88 5.90 1.47
C ALA A 73 7.71 6.09 0.49
N PHE A 74 6.85 7.07 0.76
CA PHE A 74 5.76 7.42 -0.14
C PHE A 74 6.29 8.02 -1.44
N THR A 75 5.73 7.55 -2.55
CA THR A 75 5.86 8.22 -3.85
C THR A 75 4.65 9.11 -4.09
N VAL A 76 4.69 9.95 -5.13
CA VAL A 76 3.50 10.67 -5.60
C VAL A 76 2.33 9.71 -5.82
N SER A 77 1.14 10.07 -5.35
CA SER A 77 -0.06 9.24 -5.49
C SER A 77 -0.44 9.07 -6.96
N VAL A 78 -0.98 7.92 -7.32
CA VAL A 78 -1.38 7.58 -8.68
C VAL A 78 -2.88 7.34 -8.79
N ASP A 79 -3.41 7.55 -9.98
CA ASP A 79 -4.74 7.07 -10.38
C ASP A 79 -4.63 6.45 -11.77
N HIS A 80 -5.53 5.52 -12.09
CA HIS A 80 -5.57 4.89 -13.40
C HIS A 80 -6.27 5.81 -14.40
N ARG A 81 -5.73 5.92 -15.61
CA ARG A 81 -6.21 6.87 -16.64
C ARG A 81 -7.70 6.76 -16.99
N ASP A 82 -8.28 5.56 -16.82
CA ASP A 82 -9.66 5.24 -17.20
C ASP A 82 -10.64 5.38 -16.01
N THR A 83 -10.14 5.74 -14.82
CA THR A 83 -10.93 5.94 -13.60
C THR A 83 -11.62 7.30 -13.60
N LYS A 84 -12.65 7.46 -12.77
CA LYS A 84 -13.38 8.73 -12.62
C LYS A 84 -12.84 9.61 -11.49
N THR A 85 -12.89 9.13 -10.25
CA THR A 85 -12.65 9.94 -9.04
C THR A 85 -11.64 9.29 -8.10
N GLY A 86 -10.76 8.42 -8.63
CA GLY A 86 -10.16 7.32 -7.88
C GLY A 86 -11.06 6.09 -7.82
#